data_AF-A0A3B8MRA5-F1
#
_entry.id   AF-A0A3B8MRA5-F1
#
_cell.length_a   1.000
_cell.length_b   1.000
_cell.length_c   1.000
_cell.angle_alpha   90.00
_cell.angle_beta   90.00
_cell.angle_gamma   90.00
#
_symmetry.space_group_name_H-M   'P 1'
#
loop_
_entity.id
_entity.type
_entity.pdbx_description
1 polymer ?
#
loop_
_entity_poly.entity_id
_entity_poly.type
_entity_poly.pdbx_seq_one_letter_code
_entity_poly.pdbx_strand_id
1 'polypeptide(L)'
;MGIISDTFSRKLINIDHAGRSPDVVFSRRWDDSANGEGIQGTVCGLNGVATHGSLSPYDRNAVLVAHGPAFRKGLVSGCVSSVVDIAPTLLSLFGIDANQGGSILEEALQDGGVPAETEGPRVTVAQSGTARFRIVNDRPYLVGFDC
;
A
#
# COMPACT_ATOMS: atom_id res chain seq x y z
N MET A 1 16.02 -10.48 -1.95
CA MET A 1 16.59 -10.94 -3.23
C MET A 1 15.73 -12.02 -3.86
N GLY A 2 15.61 -12.00 -5.18
CA GLY A 2 15.00 -13.10 -5.95
C GLY A 2 15.99 -14.24 -6.21
N ILE A 3 15.51 -15.31 -6.84
CA ILE A 3 16.33 -16.48 -7.18
C ILE A 3 17.10 -16.32 -8.50
N ILE A 4 16.74 -15.32 -9.30
CA ILE A 4 17.45 -14.90 -10.52
C ILE A 4 18.12 -13.56 -10.22
N SER A 5 19.33 -13.33 -10.73
CA SER A 5 20.03 -12.03 -10.61
C SER A 5 19.11 -10.87 -11.05
N ASP A 6 19.21 -9.75 -10.34
CA ASP A 6 18.43 -8.52 -10.59
C ASP A 6 16.90 -8.65 -10.45
N THR A 7 16.41 -9.76 -9.89
CA THR A 7 15.01 -9.96 -9.51
C THR A 7 14.78 -9.86 -8.00
N PHE A 8 13.52 -9.78 -7.59
CA PHE A 8 13.09 -9.80 -6.20
C PHE A 8 12.06 -10.91 -5.95
N SER A 9 11.90 -11.30 -4.68
CA SER A 9 10.92 -12.32 -4.31
C SER A 9 9.49 -11.78 -4.39
N ARG A 10 8.59 -12.51 -5.06
CA ARG A 10 7.14 -12.20 -5.13
C ARG A 10 6.49 -12.08 -3.75
N LYS A 11 7.05 -12.76 -2.74
CA LYS A 11 6.62 -12.65 -1.33
C LYS A 11 6.71 -11.22 -0.79
N LEU A 12 7.67 -10.43 -1.27
CA LEU A 12 7.86 -9.05 -0.80
C LEU A 12 6.72 -8.11 -1.17
N ILE A 13 5.84 -8.52 -2.09
CA ILE A 13 4.69 -7.75 -2.54
C ILE A 13 3.39 -8.55 -2.50
N ASN A 14 3.38 -9.67 -1.77
CA ASN A 14 2.21 -10.53 -1.59
C ASN A 14 1.56 -11.03 -2.89
N ILE A 15 2.36 -11.36 -3.91
CA ILE A 15 1.88 -11.94 -5.18
C ILE A 15 2.39 -13.37 -5.43
N ASP A 16 2.65 -14.13 -4.37
CA ASP A 16 3.20 -15.49 -4.42
C ASP A 16 2.16 -16.62 -4.22
N HIS A 17 0.88 -16.35 -4.51
CA HIS A 17 -0.18 -17.37 -4.51
C HIS A 17 0.21 -18.66 -5.27
N ALA A 18 0.14 -19.80 -4.59
CA ALA A 18 0.43 -21.11 -5.17
C ALA A 18 -0.45 -21.41 -6.41
N GLY A 19 0.18 -21.68 -7.55
CA GLY A 19 -0.51 -22.07 -8.79
C GLY A 19 -1.29 -20.96 -9.51
N ARG A 20 -1.35 -19.73 -8.99
CA ARG A 20 -2.02 -18.58 -9.66
C ARG A 20 -1.14 -17.34 -9.79
N SER A 21 0.07 -17.39 -9.27
CA SER A 21 1.03 -16.30 -9.45
C SER A 21 1.59 -16.31 -10.86
N PRO A 22 1.68 -15.16 -11.54
CA PRO A 22 2.32 -15.08 -12.84
C PRO A 22 3.84 -15.30 -12.73
N ASP A 23 4.44 -15.80 -13.81
CA ASP A 23 5.90 -15.94 -13.93
C ASP A 23 6.57 -14.59 -14.23
N VAL A 24 5.87 -13.70 -14.93
CA VAL A 24 6.33 -12.35 -15.26
C VAL A 24 5.29 -11.33 -14.82
N VAL A 25 5.75 -10.31 -14.11
CA VAL A 25 4.93 -9.19 -13.63
C VAL A 25 5.55 -7.93 -14.18
N PHE A 26 4.72 -7.04 -14.71
CA PHE A 26 5.17 -5.73 -15.14
C PHE A 26 4.23 -4.68 -14.57
N SER A 27 4.75 -3.46 -14.42
CA SER A 27 3.95 -2.29 -14.16
C SER A 27 4.21 -1.28 -15.25
N ARG A 28 3.15 -0.62 -15.73
CA ARG A 28 3.34 0.43 -16.73
C ARG A 28 4.03 1.64 -16.10
N ARG A 29 4.90 2.25 -16.91
CA ARG A 29 5.48 3.55 -16.59
C ARG A 29 4.36 4.58 -16.44
N TRP A 30 4.53 5.45 -15.47
CA TRP A 30 3.64 6.57 -15.19
C TRP A 30 4.48 7.81 -14.84
N ASP A 31 3.86 8.98 -14.89
CA ASP A 31 4.43 10.25 -14.44
C ASP A 31 3.34 11.18 -13.87
N ASP A 32 3.75 12.33 -13.31
CA ASP A 32 2.87 13.32 -12.69
C ASP A 32 2.14 14.22 -13.71
N SER A 33 2.28 13.98 -15.02
CA SER A 33 1.65 14.83 -16.03
C SER A 33 0.12 14.74 -15.95
N ALA A 34 -0.53 15.87 -16.21
CA ALA A 34 -1.98 15.95 -16.26
C ALA A 34 -2.53 15.58 -17.64
N ASN A 35 -3.71 14.96 -17.67
CA ASN A 35 -4.46 14.75 -18.91
C ASN A 35 -5.10 16.06 -19.41
N GLY A 36 -5.86 15.99 -20.52
CA GLY A 36 -6.54 17.15 -21.11
C GLY A 36 -7.53 17.86 -20.19
N GLU A 37 -7.98 17.20 -19.11
CA GLU A 37 -8.91 17.73 -18.11
C GLU A 37 -8.20 18.22 -16.84
N GLY A 38 -6.86 18.27 -16.84
CA GLY A 38 -6.07 18.73 -15.69
C GLY A 38 -5.89 17.69 -14.57
N ILE A 39 -6.28 16.43 -14.78
CA ILE A 39 -6.13 15.36 -13.79
C ILE A 39 -4.73 14.76 -13.86
N GLN A 40 -3.98 14.82 -12.75
CA GLN A 40 -2.61 14.31 -12.62
C GLN A 40 -2.55 12.77 -12.58
N GLY A 41 -1.39 12.22 -12.95
CA GLY A 41 -1.10 10.79 -12.85
C GLY A 41 -1.30 10.03 -14.16
N THR A 42 -0.51 10.38 -15.17
CA THR A 42 -0.64 9.79 -16.50
C THR A 42 0.13 8.48 -16.61
N VAL A 43 -0.55 7.42 -17.05
CA VAL A 43 0.06 6.12 -17.39
C VAL A 43 0.43 6.11 -18.87
N CYS A 44 1.70 5.80 -19.18
CA CYS A 44 2.19 5.82 -20.55
C CYS A 44 1.51 4.76 -21.43
N GLY A 45 1.19 5.13 -22.68
CA GLY A 45 0.69 4.20 -23.69
C GLY A 45 -0.81 3.90 -23.63
N LEU A 46 -1.60 4.76 -22.97
CA LEU A 46 -3.06 4.60 -22.83
C LEU A 46 -3.91 5.69 -23.49
N ASN A 47 -3.30 6.67 -24.17
CA ASN A 47 -4.01 7.73 -24.88
C ASN A 47 -5.10 8.43 -24.04
N GLY A 48 -4.87 8.61 -22.73
CA GLY A 48 -5.80 9.28 -21.83
C GLY A 48 -6.96 8.43 -21.31
N VAL A 49 -7.01 7.12 -21.61
CA VAL A 49 -8.03 6.22 -21.05
C VAL A 49 -7.72 5.95 -19.56
N ALA A 50 -8.73 6.12 -18.71
CA ALA A 50 -8.62 5.79 -17.29
C ALA A 50 -8.25 4.31 -17.08
N THR A 51 -7.33 4.05 -16.15
CA THR A 51 -6.80 2.72 -15.88
C THR A 51 -6.45 2.54 -14.41
N HIS A 52 -6.13 1.31 -14.02
CA HIS A 52 -5.65 0.93 -12.70
C HIS A 52 -4.65 -0.24 -12.83
N GLY A 53 -3.88 -0.51 -11.77
CA GLY A 53 -2.92 -1.62 -11.72
C GLY A 53 -1.46 -1.21 -12.02
N SER A 54 -1.18 0.08 -12.13
CA SER A 54 0.18 0.62 -12.15
C SER A 54 0.74 0.79 -10.72
N LEU A 55 2.03 1.08 -10.61
CA LEU A 55 2.66 1.45 -9.34
C LEU A 55 2.47 2.94 -8.98
N SER A 56 1.65 3.66 -9.75
CA SER A 56 1.36 5.08 -9.55
C SER A 56 0.74 5.35 -8.18
N PRO A 57 1.15 6.41 -7.46
CA PRO A 57 0.47 6.83 -6.23
C PRO A 57 -0.96 7.31 -6.50
N TYR A 58 -1.25 7.82 -7.71
CA TYR A 58 -2.60 8.21 -8.14
C TYR A 58 -3.53 7.01 -8.36
N ASP A 59 -2.95 5.82 -8.51
CA ASP A 59 -3.65 4.53 -8.67
C ASP A 59 -3.75 3.81 -7.32
N ARG A 60 -2.64 3.75 -6.56
CA ARG A 60 -2.55 2.93 -5.36
C ARG A 60 -3.17 3.54 -4.10
N ASN A 61 -3.25 4.86 -4.00
CA ASN A 61 -3.75 5.51 -2.79
C ASN A 61 -5.28 5.52 -2.80
N ALA A 62 -5.88 4.73 -1.91
CA ALA A 62 -7.32 4.72 -1.68
C ALA A 62 -7.71 5.61 -0.50
N VAL A 63 -8.94 6.12 -0.52
CA VAL A 63 -9.54 6.85 0.60
C VAL A 63 -10.27 5.85 1.50
N LEU A 64 -9.96 5.85 2.80
CA LEU A 64 -10.72 5.13 3.83
C LEU A 64 -11.48 6.14 4.69
N VAL A 65 -12.79 5.95 4.82
CA VAL A 65 -13.64 6.70 5.76
C VAL A 65 -14.26 5.71 6.73
N ALA A 66 -14.01 5.90 8.02
CA ALA A 66 -14.62 5.10 9.08
C ALA A 66 -15.61 5.96 9.88
N HIS A 67 -16.78 5.40 10.17
CA HIS A 67 -17.82 6.07 10.95
C HIS A 67 -18.55 5.07 11.85
N GLY A 68 -18.69 5.43 13.12
CA GLY A 68 -19.39 4.61 14.11
C GLY A 68 -18.93 4.92 15.53
N PRO A 69 -19.58 4.34 16.55
CA PRO A 69 -19.25 4.58 17.95
C PRO A 69 -17.84 4.10 18.32
N ALA A 70 -17.30 3.11 17.61
CA ALA A 70 -15.95 2.58 17.82
C ALA A 70 -14.84 3.50 17.30
N PHE A 71 -15.15 4.45 16.40
CA PHE A 71 -14.16 5.28 15.72
C PHE A 71 -14.11 6.70 16.29
N ARG A 72 -12.91 7.29 16.29
CA ARG A 72 -12.71 8.68 16.68
C ARG A 72 -13.40 9.62 15.70
N LYS A 73 -14.04 10.67 16.23
CA LYS A 73 -14.75 11.66 15.42
C LYS A 73 -13.80 12.77 14.95
N GLY A 74 -13.93 13.17 13.69
CA GLY A 74 -13.18 14.31 13.13
C GLY A 74 -11.67 14.07 12.98
N LEU A 75 -11.21 12.82 13.10
CA LEU A 75 -9.81 12.47 12.90
C LEU A 75 -9.50 12.39 11.40
N VAL A 76 -8.44 13.08 10.99
CA VAL A 76 -7.72 12.80 9.74
C VAL A 76 -6.40 12.14 10.14
N SER A 77 -6.28 10.83 9.91
CA SER A 77 -5.07 10.09 10.27
C SER A 77 -3.95 10.41 9.28
N GLY A 78 -2.77 10.75 9.82
CA GLY A 78 -1.51 10.82 9.06
C GLY A 78 -0.69 9.54 9.13
N CYS A 79 -1.18 8.52 9.84
CA CYS A 79 -0.52 7.22 9.95
C CYS A 79 -0.58 6.51 8.60
N VAL A 80 0.48 5.76 8.29
CA VAL A 80 0.48 4.94 7.07
C VAL A 80 -0.34 3.70 7.32
N SER A 81 -1.35 3.52 6.48
CA SER A 81 -2.27 2.39 6.49
C SER A 81 -2.30 1.71 5.13
N SER A 82 -2.74 0.45 5.12
CA SER A 82 -3.00 -0.33 3.92
C SER A 82 -4.39 -0.94 3.97
N VAL A 83 -4.94 -1.30 2.81
CA VAL A 83 -6.25 -1.97 2.71
C VAL A 83 -6.31 -3.26 3.54
N VAL A 84 -5.16 -3.95 3.71
CA VAL A 84 -5.07 -5.18 4.51
C VAL A 84 -5.26 -4.95 6.01
N ASP A 85 -5.17 -3.70 6.48
CA ASP A 85 -5.35 -3.32 7.88
C ASP A 85 -6.84 -3.19 8.26
N ILE A 86 -7.74 -3.12 7.27
CA ILE A 86 -9.19 -2.99 7.51
C ILE A 86 -9.75 -4.24 8.20
N ALA A 87 -9.41 -5.42 7.70
CA ALA A 87 -9.93 -6.69 8.23
C ALA A 87 -9.56 -6.91 9.71
N PRO A 88 -8.27 -6.86 10.14
CA PRO A 88 -7.92 -7.01 11.55
C PRO A 88 -8.53 -5.92 12.43
N THR A 89 -8.68 -4.69 11.92
CA THR A 89 -9.36 -3.60 12.65
C THR A 89 -10.82 -3.92 12.93
N LEU A 90 -11.56 -4.44 11.94
CA LEU A 90 -12.96 -4.80 12.16
C LEU A 90 -13.11 -6.03 13.04
N LEU A 91 -12.26 -7.04 12.86
CA LEU A 91 -12.30 -8.27 13.66
C LEU A 91 -12.01 -8.00 15.15
N SER A 92 -11.08 -7.08 15.46
CA SER A 92 -10.79 -6.69 16.84
C SER A 92 -12.00 -6.04 17.52
N LEU A 93 -12.80 -5.25 16.80
CA LEU A 93 -14.05 -4.68 17.31
C LEU A 93 -15.11 -5.74 17.66
N PHE A 94 -15.06 -6.90 17.00
CA PHE A 94 -15.93 -8.03 17.31
C PHE A 94 -15.31 -9.02 18.32
N GLY A 95 -14.12 -8.73 18.84
CA GLY A 95 -13.40 -9.63 19.75
C GLY A 95 -12.98 -10.94 19.08
N ILE A 96 -12.82 -10.94 17.75
CA ILE A 96 -12.42 -12.12 16.98
C ILE A 96 -10.90 -12.07 16.78
N ASP A 97 -10.20 -13.04 17.36
CA ASP A 97 -8.78 -13.26 17.08
C ASP A 97 -8.63 -14.08 15.80
N ALA A 98 -8.04 -13.46 14.77
CA ALA A 98 -7.71 -14.12 13.53
C ALA A 98 -6.34 -13.65 13.04
N ASN A 99 -5.51 -14.60 12.61
CA ASN A 99 -4.23 -14.29 11.99
C ASN A 99 -4.45 -13.67 10.59
N GLN A 100 -4.40 -12.34 10.52
CA GLN A 100 -4.48 -11.57 9.28
C GLN A 100 -3.12 -10.91 9.01
N GLY A 101 -2.77 -10.71 7.74
CA GLY A 101 -1.49 -10.08 7.34
C GLY A 101 -1.39 -8.57 7.58
N GLY A 102 -2.44 -7.92 8.11
CA GLY A 102 -2.50 -6.49 8.41
C GLY A 102 -2.38 -6.18 9.90
N SER A 103 -2.27 -4.89 10.23
CA SER A 103 -2.29 -4.35 11.59
C SER A 103 -3.65 -3.74 11.92
N ILE A 104 -3.98 -3.65 13.20
CA ILE A 104 -5.12 -2.87 13.66
C ILE A 104 -4.79 -1.38 13.52
N LEU A 105 -5.73 -0.60 12.98
CA LEU A 105 -5.66 0.87 12.90
C LEU A 105 -6.07 1.47 14.25
N GLU A 106 -5.24 1.25 15.28
CA GLU A 106 -5.53 1.68 16.65
C GLU A 106 -5.77 3.19 16.76
N GLU A 107 -5.07 3.99 15.97
CA GLU A 107 -5.21 5.44 15.97
C GLU A 107 -6.62 5.91 15.57
N ALA A 108 -7.35 5.08 14.81
CA ALA A 108 -8.71 5.36 14.38
C ALA A 108 -9.76 4.99 15.44
N LEU A 109 -9.42 4.14 16.41
CA LEU A 109 -10.36 3.61 17.41
C LEU A 109 -10.45 4.53 18.64
N GLN A 110 -11.64 4.63 19.25
CA GLN A 110 -11.87 5.44 20.45
C GLN A 110 -10.96 5.00 21.62
N ASP A 111 -10.92 3.70 21.88
CA ASP A 111 -10.13 3.10 22.96
C ASP A 111 -8.73 2.63 22.51
N GLY A 112 -8.38 2.88 21.26
CA GLY A 112 -7.08 2.51 20.71
C GLY A 112 -5.97 3.46 21.15
N GLY A 113 -4.74 2.97 21.18
CA GLY A 113 -3.58 3.81 21.39
C GLY A 113 -3.37 4.78 20.21
N VAL A 114 -2.65 5.87 20.46
CA VAL A 114 -1.87 6.44 19.37
C VAL A 114 -0.64 5.54 19.25
N PRO A 115 -0.37 4.90 18.09
CA PRO A 115 0.88 4.18 17.90
C PRO A 115 2.03 5.08 18.34
N ALA A 116 3.09 4.53 18.95
CA ALA A 116 4.23 5.29 19.46
C ALA A 116 4.96 6.18 18.40
N GLU A 117 4.48 6.17 17.16
CA GLU A 117 4.95 6.89 15.99
C GLU A 117 4.29 8.28 15.84
N THR A 118 4.21 9.05 16.91
CA THR A 118 4.06 10.51 16.82
C THR A 118 5.28 11.20 16.17
N GLU A 119 6.34 10.44 15.83
CA GLU A 119 7.46 10.90 14.99
C GLU A 119 7.15 10.80 13.47
N GLY A 120 5.96 10.33 13.08
CA GLY A 120 5.63 10.02 11.70
C GLY A 120 6.11 8.62 11.29
N PRO A 121 5.64 8.11 10.14
CA PRO A 121 6.02 6.78 9.67
C PRO A 121 7.54 6.70 9.50
N ARG A 122 8.18 5.63 10.02
CA ARG A 122 9.58 5.35 9.68
C ARG A 122 9.63 4.89 8.24
N VAL A 123 10.04 5.79 7.37
CA VAL A 123 10.13 5.55 5.94
C VAL A 123 11.59 5.37 5.56
N THR A 124 11.95 4.17 5.16
CA THR A 124 13.24 3.92 4.51
C THR A 124 13.03 3.49 3.06
N VAL A 125 14.01 3.77 2.22
CA VAL A 125 14.04 3.28 0.84
C VAL A 125 15.01 2.12 0.78
N ALA A 126 14.57 1.02 0.18
CA ALA A 126 15.39 -0.16 -0.04
C ALA A 126 15.33 -0.59 -1.51
N GLN A 127 16.33 -1.33 -1.95
CA GLN A 127 16.40 -1.91 -3.28
C GLN A 127 16.60 -3.43 -3.16
N SER A 128 16.01 -4.19 -4.08
CA SER A 128 16.28 -5.62 -4.27
C SER A 128 16.23 -5.90 -5.76
N GLY A 129 17.39 -6.15 -6.38
CA GLY A 129 17.49 -6.17 -7.83
C GLY A 129 17.14 -4.80 -8.40
N THR A 130 16.34 -4.75 -9.46
CA THR A 130 15.84 -3.49 -10.04
C THR A 130 14.69 -2.87 -9.26
N ALA A 131 14.10 -3.55 -8.28
CA ALA A 131 12.92 -3.07 -7.58
C ALA A 131 13.27 -2.12 -6.43
N ARG A 132 12.57 -0.97 -6.39
CA ARG A 132 12.60 0.00 -5.29
C ARG A 132 11.42 -0.20 -4.35
N PHE A 133 11.71 -0.21 -3.06
CA PHE A 133 10.73 -0.35 -2.00
C PHE A 133 10.75 0.86 -1.08
N ARG A 134 9.56 1.30 -0.68
CA ARG A 134 9.37 2.13 0.50
C ARG A 134 9.02 1.20 1.65
N ILE A 135 9.87 1.12 2.66
CA ILE A 135 9.57 0.37 3.88
C ILE A 135 8.89 1.33 4.84
N VAL A 136 7.70 0.96 5.30
CA VAL A 136 6.96 1.70 6.31
C VAL A 136 6.66 0.78 7.47
N ASN A 137 7.21 1.09 8.64
CA ASN A 137 7.02 0.31 9.87
C ASN A 137 7.32 -1.18 9.62
N ASP A 138 8.52 -1.42 9.06
CA ASP A 138 9.06 -2.72 8.66
C ASP A 138 8.30 -3.45 7.53
N ARG A 139 7.27 -2.84 6.96
CA ARG A 139 6.52 -3.39 5.81
C ARG A 139 7.04 -2.84 4.49
N PRO A 140 7.50 -3.68 3.56
CA PRO A 140 7.94 -3.22 2.25
C PRO A 140 6.76 -2.96 1.30
N TYR A 141 6.78 -1.81 0.64
CA TYR A 141 5.86 -1.45 -0.43
C TYR A 141 6.67 -1.19 -1.70
N LEU A 142 6.44 -1.97 -2.76
CA LEU A 142 7.07 -1.73 -4.06
C LEU A 142 6.59 -0.37 -4.60
N VAL A 143 7.53 0.51 -4.95
CA VAL A 143 7.24 1.88 -5.44
C VAL A 143 7.75 2.14 -6.84
N GLY A 144 8.55 1.24 -7.41
CA GLY A 144 8.98 1.33 -8.79
C GLY A 144 10.16 0.42 -9.09
N PHE A 145 10.76 0.66 -10.25
CA PHE A 145 11.95 -0.04 -10.71
C PHE A 145 13.01 0.98 -11.12
N ASP A 146 14.28 0.66 -10.92
CA ASP A 146 15.41 1.40 -11.48
C ASP A 146 15.64 0.94 -12.92
N CYS A 147 15.89 1.93 -13.78
CA CYS A 147 16.18 1.77 -15.20
C CYS A 147 17.68 1.67 -15.41
#